data_AF-A0A480B073-F1
#
_entry.id   AF-A0A480B073-F1
#
_cell.length_a   1.000
_cell.length_b   1.000
_cell.length_c   1.000
_cell.angle_alpha   90.00
_cell.angle_beta   90.00
_cell.angle_gamma   90.00
#
_symmetry.space_group_name_H-M   'P 1'
#
loop_
_entity.id
_entity.type
_entity.pdbx_description
1 polymer ?
#
loop_
_entity_poly.entity_id
_entity_poly.type
_entity_poly.pdbx_seq_one_letter_code
_entity_poly.pdbx_strand_id
1 'polypeptide(L)'
;MNSSLISYYEAIEKASADMLDAARAGNWDHVIKLEGACVLLISQLKNAARGAALSSDEHQLKSRIMKRVLVNDAEIRHLAEPWLDDLDQILAGRNKTLH
;
A
#
# COMPACT_ATOMS: atom_id res chain seq x y z
N MET A 1 -2.87 24.21 -13.39
CA MET A 1 -3.70 24.01 -12.19
C MET A 1 -2.76 23.85 -11.02
N ASN A 2 -2.82 24.70 -9.99
CA ASN A 2 -2.03 24.50 -8.77
C ASN A 2 -2.68 23.36 -7.99
N SER A 3 -2.21 22.13 -8.21
CA SER A 3 -2.59 20.99 -7.37
C SER A 3 -2.04 21.23 -5.96
N SER A 4 -2.93 21.42 -4.99
CA SER A 4 -2.55 21.58 -3.59
C SER A 4 -1.81 20.32 -3.12
N LEU A 5 -0.87 20.45 -2.18
CA LEU A 5 -0.14 19.30 -1.63
C LEU A 5 -1.09 18.21 -1.10
N ILE A 6 -2.26 18.59 -0.59
CA ILE A 6 -3.30 17.66 -0.14
C ILE A 6 -3.82 16.78 -1.27
N SER A 7 -3.99 17.31 -2.49
CA SER A 7 -4.46 16.49 -3.62
C SER A 7 -3.51 15.33 -3.96
N TYR A 8 -2.19 15.51 -3.76
CA TYR A 8 -1.23 14.41 -3.90
C TYR A 8 -1.38 13.38 -2.78
N TYR A 9 -1.61 13.81 -1.55
CA TYR A 9 -1.87 12.89 -0.43
C TYR A 9 -3.14 12.06 -0.67
N GLU A 10 -4.22 12.69 -1.12
CA GLU A 10 -5.48 12.01 -1.46
C GLU A 10 -5.30 11.03 -2.63
N ALA A 11 -4.51 11.40 -3.64
CA ALA A 11 -4.19 10.49 -4.74
C ALA A 11 -3.38 9.27 -4.28
N ILE A 12 -2.43 9.44 -3.36
CA ILE A 12 -1.67 8.34 -2.76
C ILE A 12 -2.59 7.44 -1.93
N GLU A 13 -3.51 8.02 -1.16
CA GLU A 13 -4.51 7.26 -0.41
C GLU A 13 -5.35 6.39 -1.32
N LYS A 14 -5.86 6.98 -2.40
CA LYS A 14 -6.65 6.27 -3.39
C LYS A 14 -5.86 5.13 -4.03
N ALA A 15 -4.62 5.38 -4.45
CA ALA A 15 -3.76 4.34 -5.00
C ALA A 15 -3.53 3.20 -4.00
N SER A 16 -3.31 3.51 -2.72
CA SER A 16 -3.14 2.52 -1.65
C SER A 16 -4.41 1.70 -1.39
N ALA A 17 -5.59 2.32 -1.44
CA ALA A 17 -6.87 1.59 -1.34
C ALA A 17 -7.10 0.68 -2.55
N ASP A 18 -6.86 1.19 -3.77
CA ASP A 18 -6.99 0.41 -5.00
C ASP A 18 -6.01 -0.78 -5.00
N MET A 19 -4.79 -0.63 -4.45
CA MET A 19 -3.83 -1.73 -4.25
C MET A 19 -4.38 -2.79 -3.28
N LEU A 20 -4.99 -2.38 -2.17
CA LEU A 20 -5.55 -3.30 -1.19
C LEU A 20 -6.70 -4.11 -1.78
N ASP A 21 -7.59 -3.48 -2.53
CA ASP A 21 -8.69 -4.18 -3.20
C ASP A 21 -8.17 -5.19 -4.24
N ALA A 22 -7.11 -4.84 -4.98
CA ALA A 22 -6.41 -5.75 -5.88
C ALA A 22 -5.77 -6.95 -5.14
N ALA A 23 -5.13 -6.70 -3.99
CA ALA A 23 -4.52 -7.74 -3.16
C ALA A 23 -5.57 -8.70 -2.58
N ARG A 24 -6.71 -8.17 -2.09
CA ARG A 24 -7.86 -8.97 -1.62
C ARG A 24 -8.45 -9.84 -2.72
N ALA A 25 -8.40 -9.39 -3.97
CA ALA A 25 -8.81 -10.16 -5.15
C ALA A 25 -7.73 -11.14 -5.65
N GLY A 26 -6.55 -11.20 -5.01
CA GLY A 26 -5.42 -12.03 -5.44
C GLY A 26 -4.74 -11.57 -6.73
N ASN A 27 -5.03 -10.35 -7.21
CA ASN A 27 -4.53 -9.82 -8.48
C ASN A 27 -3.19 -9.08 -8.28
N TRP A 28 -2.13 -9.84 -7.99
CA TRP A 28 -0.81 -9.30 -7.67
C TRP A 28 -0.17 -8.52 -8.82
N ASP A 29 -0.42 -8.91 -10.08
CA ASP A 29 0.02 -8.14 -11.25
C ASP A 29 -0.57 -6.72 -11.26
N HIS A 30 -1.81 -6.57 -10.80
CA HIS A 30 -2.45 -5.27 -10.69
C HIS A 30 -1.93 -4.47 -9.50
N VAL A 31 -1.64 -5.12 -8.37
CA VAL A 31 -0.96 -4.50 -7.20
C VAL A 31 0.37 -3.87 -7.64
N ILE A 32 1.20 -4.60 -8.38
CA ILE A 32 2.50 -4.10 -8.87
C ILE A 32 2.34 -2.89 -9.81
N LYS A 33 1.34 -2.90 -10.69
CA LYS A 33 1.05 -1.75 -11.57
C LYS A 33 0.66 -0.51 -10.77
N LEU A 34 -0.17 -0.68 -9.75
CA LEU A 34 -0.63 0.39 -8.88
C LEU A 34 0.50 0.90 -7.96
N GLU A 35 1.40 0.03 -7.51
CA GLU A 35 2.61 0.42 -6.78
C GLU A 35 3.47 1.39 -7.62
N GLY A 36 3.67 1.08 -8.91
CA GLY A 36 4.37 1.97 -9.83
C GLY A 36 3.73 3.37 -9.93
N ALA A 37 2.39 3.44 -9.98
CA ALA A 37 1.67 4.71 -9.96
C ALA A 37 1.86 5.45 -8.63
N CYS A 38 1.84 4.73 -7.50
CA CYS A 38 2.07 5.30 -6.17
C CYS A 38 3.49 5.90 -6.03
N VAL A 39 4.52 5.21 -6.54
CA VAL A 39 5.91 5.70 -6.56
C VAL A 39 6.03 7.02 -7.33
N LEU A 40 5.34 7.15 -8.46
CA LEU A 40 5.32 8.40 -9.23
C LEU A 40 4.63 9.53 -8.47
N LEU A 41 3.49 9.26 -7.82
CA LEU A 41 2.77 10.25 -7.00
C LEU A 41 3.61 10.72 -5.81
N ILE A 42 4.28 9.81 -5.11
CA ILE A 42 5.19 10.14 -4.01
C ILE A 42 6.36 11.01 -4.49
N SER A 43 6.89 10.72 -5.68
CA SER A 43 7.98 11.51 -6.26
C SER A 43 7.53 12.93 -6.61
N GLN A 44 6.35 13.08 -7.21
CA GLN A 44 5.76 14.38 -7.51
C GLN A 44 5.43 15.17 -6.25
N LEU A 45 4.86 14.51 -5.23
CA LEU A 45 4.60 15.11 -3.91
C LEU A 45 5.89 15.64 -3.28
N LYS A 46 6.97 14.84 -3.26
CA LYS A 46 8.27 15.25 -2.71
C LYS A 46 8.82 16.50 -3.40
N ASN A 47 8.63 16.61 -4.72
CA ASN A 47 9.06 17.79 -5.48
C ASN A 47 8.18 19.00 -5.16
N ALA A 48 6.86 18.84 -5.12
CA ALA A 48 5.92 19.91 -4.80
C ALA A 48 6.08 20.44 -3.37
N ALA A 49 6.42 19.56 -2.41
CA ALA A 49 6.55 19.92 -1.00
C ALA A 49 7.78 20.79 -0.68
N ARG A 50 8.76 20.92 -1.58
CA ARG A 50 9.98 21.72 -1.35
C ARG A 50 9.74 23.24 -1.29
N GLY A 51 8.59 23.72 -1.79
CA GLY A 51 8.27 25.15 -1.84
C GLY A 51 6.92 25.52 -1.24
N ALA A 52 6.24 24.57 -0.59
CA ALA A 52 4.88 24.75 -0.11
C ALA A 52 4.75 24.40 1.38
N ALA A 53 4.20 25.33 2.15
CA ALA A 53 3.85 25.12 3.55
C ALA A 53 2.39 24.65 3.64
N LEU A 54 2.13 23.71 4.55
CA LEU A 54 0.77 23.30 4.89
C LEU A 54 0.27 24.16 6.06
N SER A 55 -1.02 24.49 6.04
CA SER A 55 -1.72 25.00 7.21
C SER A 55 -1.83 23.93 8.31
N SER A 56 -2.20 24.34 9.53
CA SER A 56 -2.44 23.41 10.64
C SER A 56 -3.49 22.35 10.30
N ASP A 57 -4.59 22.74 9.64
CA ASP A 57 -5.67 21.84 9.25
C ASP A 57 -5.20 20.83 8.19
N GLU A 58 -4.40 21.29 7.23
CA GLU A 58 -3.80 20.42 6.22
C GLU A 58 -2.76 19.45 6.82
N HIS A 59 -2.01 19.87 7.85
CA HIS A 59 -1.13 18.97 8.60
C HIS A 59 -1.91 17.84 9.29
N GLN A 60 -3.06 18.16 9.91
CA GLN A 60 -3.93 17.15 10.52
C GLN A 60 -4.53 16.22 9.46
N LEU A 61 -4.98 16.77 8.32
CA LEU A 61 -5.49 15.98 7.21
C LEU A 61 -4.43 15.04 6.64
N LYS A 62 -3.22 15.55 6.35
CA LYS A 62 -2.06 14.75 5.95
C LYS A 62 -1.81 13.59 6.91
N SER A 63 -1.81 13.85 8.22
CA SER A 63 -1.58 12.79 9.22
C SER A 63 -2.65 11.69 9.16
N ARG A 64 -3.93 12.07 9.00
CA ARG A 64 -5.03 11.10 8.84
C ARG A 64 -4.89 10.27 7.57
N ILE A 65 -4.56 10.91 6.45
CA ILE A 65 -4.32 10.22 5.17
C ILE A 65 -3.19 9.21 5.32
N MET A 66 -2.05 9.64 5.87
CA MET A 66 -0.89 8.76 6.03
C MET A 66 -1.18 7.54 6.91
N LYS A 67 -1.98 7.70 7.98
CA LYS A 67 -2.39 6.56 8.82
C LYS A 67 -3.20 5.53 8.03
N ARG A 68 -4.12 5.97 7.16
CA ARG A 68 -4.92 5.06 6.32
C ARG A 68 -4.08 4.32 5.30
N VAL A 69 -3.14 5.02 4.65
CA VAL A 69 -2.15 4.40 3.75
C VAL A 69 -1.36 3.30 4.48
N LEU A 70 -0.85 3.57 5.69
CA LEU A 70 -0.10 2.58 6.47
C LEU A 70 -0.93 1.36 6.88
N VAL A 71 -2.23 1.55 7.19
CA VAL A 71 -3.15 0.44 7.48
C VAL A 71 -3.35 -0.43 6.25
N ASN A 72 -3.61 0.19 5.09
CA ASN A 72 -3.76 -0.55 3.83
C ASN A 72 -2.49 -1.33 3.49
N ASP A 73 -1.32 -0.72 3.59
CA ASP A 73 -0.04 -1.38 3.33
C ASP A 73 0.22 -2.55 4.28
N ALA A 74 -0.18 -2.44 5.55
CA ALA A 74 -0.07 -3.54 6.52
C ALA A 74 -0.94 -4.73 6.12
N GLU A 75 -2.17 -4.47 5.68
CA GLU A 75 -3.07 -5.52 5.20
C GLU A 75 -2.58 -6.16 3.89
N ILE A 76 -2.06 -5.37 2.94
CA ILE A 76 -1.44 -5.89 1.71
C ILE A 76 -0.29 -6.84 2.05
N ARG A 77 0.60 -6.47 2.98
CA ARG A 77 1.70 -7.36 3.40
C ARG A 77 1.19 -8.66 4.02
N HIS A 78 0.16 -8.57 4.86
CA HIS A 78 -0.45 -9.75 5.46
C HIS A 78 -1.06 -10.69 4.40
N LEU A 79 -1.72 -10.13 3.39
CA LEU A 79 -2.29 -10.90 2.27
C LEU A 79 -1.21 -11.49 1.35
N ALA A 80 -0.06 -10.84 1.24
CA ALA A 80 1.07 -11.28 0.41
C ALA A 80 1.89 -12.40 1.06
N GLU A 81 1.72 -12.66 2.35
CA GLU A 81 2.44 -13.70 3.11
C GLU A 81 1.58 -14.93 3.52
N PRO A 82 0.87 -15.67 2.63
CA PRO A 82 0.17 -16.90 3.05
C PRO A 82 1.09 -18.14 3.08
N TRP A 83 2.15 -18.16 2.27
CA TRP A 83 2.87 -19.41 2.01
C TRP A 83 3.74 -19.88 3.18
N LEU A 84 4.01 -19.08 4.22
CA LEU A 84 4.78 -19.57 5.38
C LEU A 84 4.02 -20.69 6.10
N ASP A 85 2.71 -20.52 6.30
CA ASP A 85 1.87 -21.52 6.96
C ASP A 85 1.66 -22.77 6.10
N ASP A 86 1.53 -22.58 4.77
CA ASP A 86 1.41 -23.70 3.82
C ASP A 86 2.74 -24.45 3.63
N LEU A 87 3.89 -23.75 3.63
CA LEU A 87 5.21 -24.36 3.55
C LEU A 87 5.51 -25.16 4.82
N ASP A 88 5.14 -24.66 5.99
CA ASP A 88 5.24 -25.40 7.26
C ASP A 88 4.39 -26.67 7.24
N GLN A 89 3.17 -26.64 6.70
CA GLN A 89 2.36 -27.86 6.51
C GLN A 89 2.94 -28.84 5.50
N ILE A 90 3.50 -28.36 4.38
CA ILE A 90 4.12 -29.20 3.34
C ILE A 90 5.43 -29.83 3.87
N LEU A 91 6.23 -29.07 4.63
CA LEU A 91 7.47 -29.53 5.24
C LEU A 91 7.23 -30.43 6.48
N ALA A 92 6.17 -30.18 7.25
CA ALA A 92 5.74 -31.04 8.36
C ALA A 92 5.00 -32.32 7.91
N GLY A 93 4.70 -32.46 6.61
CA GLY A 93 3.68 -33.38 6.08
C GLY A 93 4.13 -34.48 5.10
N ARG A 94 5.40 -34.90 5.06
CA ARG A 94 5.81 -36.15 4.38
C ARG A 94 6.64 -37.07 5.28
N ASN A 95 6.00 -37.64 6.28
CA ASN A 95 6.40 -38.90 6.92
C ASN A 95 5.15 -39.66 7.39
N LYS A 96 4.19 -39.91 6.48
CA LYS A 96 3.29 -41.06 6.66
C LYS A 96 3.96 -42.25 6.00
N THR A 97 4.57 -43.05 6.85
CA THR A 97 5.15 -44.36 6.57
C THR A 97 4.23 -45.18 5.66
N LEU A 98 4.77 -45.59 4.51
CA LEU A 98 4.21 -46.67 3.72
C LEU A 98 4.32 -47.95 4.57
N HIS A 99 3.18 -48.60 4.84
CA HIS A 99 3.12 -50.02 5.20
C HIS A 99 2.79 -50.80 3.92
#